data_AF-A0AA97D824-F1
#
_entry.id   AF-A0AA97D824-F1
#
_cell.length_a   1.000
_cell.length_b   1.000
_cell.length_c   1.000
_cell.angle_alpha   90.00
_cell.angle_beta   90.00
_cell.angle_gamma   90.00
#
_symmetry.space_group_name_H-M   'P 1'
#
loop_
_entity.id
_entity.type
_entity.pdbx_description
1 polymer ?
#
loop_
_entity_poly.entity_id
_entity_poly.type
_entity_poly.pdbx_seq_one_letter_code
_entity_poly.pdbx_strand_id
1 'polypeptide(L)'
;MREARMMERVKKFISHNLLTFVLCGAVLVVFNLFLFFLWGEGIARNDSVQNTPWVLADTTAAALHRNGTRYVISASQETDLHKKHVWAMLIDNHTGSVVWSTALPGEIPRTYSLSDVAEMSRSYLKGYPTFTSPHKDGLVVLGYRKNSYFKLPRNNLNNAFLANLPPFLILIFLCDGFLLFFMYILIKRKFVQAVRPLVRGLNALREKQPVHLQETGPLAHLAAAINQVSDRLVKPDKTDSGE
;
A
#
# COMPACT_ATOMS: atom_id res chain seq x y z
N MET A 1 21.78 25.41 -37.42
CA MET A 1 20.45 25.96 -37.02
C MET A 1 19.25 25.00 -37.20
N ARG A 2 19.22 24.12 -38.22
CA ARG A 2 18.14 23.11 -38.38
C ARG A 2 18.19 22.01 -37.31
N GLU A 3 19.38 21.56 -36.93
CA GLU A 3 19.54 20.50 -35.91
C GLU A 3 19.15 20.94 -34.49
N ALA A 4 19.45 22.19 -34.10
CA ALA A 4 19.03 22.73 -32.80
C ALA A 4 17.49 22.82 -32.67
N ARG A 5 16.81 23.24 -33.74
CA ARG A 5 15.33 23.26 -33.82
C ARG A 5 14.72 21.85 -33.89
N MET A 6 15.45 20.88 -34.42
CA MET A 6 15.06 19.47 -34.45
C MET A 6 15.18 18.85 -33.05
N MET A 7 16.27 19.09 -32.33
CA MET A 7 16.45 18.60 -30.96
C MET A 7 15.43 19.19 -29.98
N GLU A 8 15.05 20.46 -30.12
CA GLU A 8 14.06 21.09 -29.24
C GLU A 8 12.64 20.52 -29.41
N ARG A 9 12.26 20.16 -30.65
CA ARG A 9 10.95 19.53 -30.94
C ARG A 9 10.90 18.06 -30.50
N VAL A 10 12.01 17.33 -30.68
CA VAL A 10 12.16 15.96 -30.16
C VAL A 10 12.10 15.97 -28.63
N LYS A 11 12.76 16.92 -27.96
CA LYS A 11 12.72 17.08 -26.50
C LYS A 11 11.32 17.39 -25.97
N LYS A 12 10.54 18.21 -26.69
CA LYS A 12 9.15 18.55 -26.31
C LYS A 12 8.20 17.35 -26.47
N PHE A 13 8.37 16.53 -27.52
CA PHE A 13 7.61 15.29 -27.71
C PHE A 13 7.98 14.20 -26.69
N ILE A 14 9.27 14.06 -26.39
CA ILE A 14 9.76 13.16 -25.32
C ILE A 14 9.19 13.60 -23.97
N SER A 15 9.12 14.91 -23.65
CA SER A 15 8.58 15.41 -22.38
C SER A 15 7.05 15.18 -22.22
N HIS A 16 6.27 15.26 -23.30
CA HIS A 16 4.82 15.11 -23.23
C HIS A 16 4.38 13.64 -23.07
N ASN A 17 5.12 12.71 -23.68
CA ASN A 17 4.91 11.28 -23.45
C ASN A 17 5.43 10.83 -22.08
N LEU A 18 6.51 11.46 -21.58
CA LEU A 18 7.02 11.24 -20.23
C LEU A 18 6.00 11.67 -19.15
N LEU A 19 5.26 12.76 -19.35
CA LEU A 19 4.19 13.19 -18.43
C LEU A 19 3.01 12.20 -18.37
N THR A 20 2.63 11.63 -19.51
CA THR A 20 1.56 10.62 -19.60
C THR A 20 1.98 9.31 -18.91
N PHE A 21 3.26 8.96 -19.00
CA PHE A 21 3.87 7.81 -18.32
C PHE A 21 3.89 7.97 -16.79
N VAL A 22 4.15 9.17 -16.29
CA VAL A 22 4.11 9.47 -14.83
C VAL A 22 2.68 9.43 -14.28
N LEU A 23 1.70 9.95 -15.02
CA LEU A 23 0.30 9.93 -14.58
C LEU A 23 -0.26 8.51 -14.48
N CYS A 24 0.13 7.62 -15.39
CA CYS A 24 -0.24 6.20 -15.34
C CYS A 24 0.44 5.45 -14.17
N GLY A 25 1.65 5.88 -13.78
CA GLY A 25 2.34 5.42 -12.58
C GLY A 25 1.58 5.74 -11.28
N ALA A 26 0.86 6.87 -11.20
CA ALA A 26 0.05 7.22 -10.04
C ALA A 26 -1.18 6.30 -9.88
N VAL A 27 -1.81 5.91 -10.99
CA VAL A 27 -2.97 4.99 -10.99
C VAL A 27 -2.58 3.58 -10.51
N LEU A 28 -1.34 3.18 -10.74
CA LEU A 28 -0.80 1.89 -10.30
C LEU A 28 -0.42 1.87 -8.81
N VAL A 29 -0.14 3.02 -8.21
CA VAL A 29 0.11 3.14 -6.76
C VAL A 29 -1.17 2.96 -5.96
N VAL A 30 -2.31 3.42 -6.49
CA VAL A 30 -3.61 3.18 -5.86
C VAL A 30 -4.00 1.69 -5.95
N PHE A 31 -3.69 1.03 -7.07
CA PHE A 31 -3.80 -0.44 -7.20
C PHE A 31 -2.89 -1.22 -6.21
N ASN A 32 -1.73 -0.68 -5.83
CA ASN A 32 -0.85 -1.25 -4.79
C ASN A 32 -1.44 -1.17 -3.37
N LEU A 33 -2.18 -0.12 -3.02
CA LEU A 33 -2.89 -0.02 -1.72
C LEU A 33 -4.02 -1.05 -1.60
N PHE A 34 -4.60 -1.41 -2.74
CA PHE A 34 -5.66 -2.40 -2.85
C PHE A 34 -5.15 -3.83 -2.63
N LEU A 35 -3.95 -4.19 -3.12
CA LEU A 35 -3.32 -5.49 -2.85
C LEU A 35 -2.73 -5.59 -1.44
N PHE A 36 -2.31 -4.48 -0.85
CA PHE A 36 -1.86 -4.42 0.54
C PHE A 36 -2.98 -4.80 1.53
N PHE A 37 -4.23 -4.42 1.22
CA PHE A 37 -5.41 -4.83 1.98
C PHE A 37 -5.64 -6.36 1.92
N LEU A 38 -5.35 -6.99 0.78
CA LEU A 38 -5.42 -8.45 0.58
C LEU A 38 -4.27 -9.23 1.28
N TRP A 39 -3.05 -8.66 1.37
CA TRP A 39 -1.91 -9.22 2.15
C TRP A 39 -2.17 -9.19 3.67
N GLY A 40 -2.84 -8.14 4.18
CA GLY A 40 -3.28 -8.07 5.58
C GLY A 40 -4.34 -9.10 5.96
N GLU A 41 -5.24 -9.43 5.02
CA GLU A 41 -6.18 -10.55 5.16
C GLU A 41 -5.49 -11.93 5.17
N GLY A 42 -4.33 -12.08 4.51
CA GLY A 42 -3.54 -13.33 4.50
C GLY A 42 -2.77 -13.59 5.80
N ILE A 43 -2.26 -12.54 6.46
CA ILE A 43 -1.58 -12.63 7.77
C ILE A 43 -2.57 -12.94 8.91
N ALA A 44 -3.82 -12.46 8.81
CA ALA A 44 -4.88 -12.77 9.76
C ALA A 44 -5.32 -14.25 9.76
N ARG A 45 -4.99 -15.01 8.70
CA ARG A 45 -5.37 -16.41 8.52
C ARG A 45 -4.29 -17.43 8.93
N ASN A 46 -3.08 -17.01 9.30
CA ASN A 46 -1.93 -17.89 9.56
C ASN A 46 -1.53 -17.85 11.05
N ASP A 47 -2.03 -18.78 11.90
CA ASP A 47 -1.70 -19.13 13.31
C ASP A 47 -1.29 -18.03 14.33
N SER A 48 -1.33 -16.76 13.96
CA SER A 48 -0.85 -15.61 14.72
C SER A 48 -1.82 -15.18 15.82
N VAL A 49 -3.07 -15.65 15.76
CA VAL A 49 -4.10 -15.40 16.77
C VAL A 49 -3.65 -15.93 18.14
N GLN A 50 -2.98 -17.10 18.18
CA GLN A 50 -2.47 -17.67 19.44
C GLN A 50 -1.26 -16.91 20.02
N ASN A 51 -0.60 -16.06 19.24
CA ASN A 51 0.56 -15.26 19.66
C ASN A 51 0.22 -13.78 19.91
N THR A 52 -1.06 -13.41 19.91
CA THR A 52 -1.45 -12.04 20.20
C THR A 52 -1.25 -11.72 21.69
N PRO A 53 -0.85 -10.48 22.04
CA PRO A 53 -0.60 -10.11 23.43
C PRO A 53 -1.77 -10.31 24.40
N TRP A 54 -3.00 -10.17 23.90
CA TRP A 54 -4.23 -10.39 24.68
C TRP A 54 -4.41 -11.89 25.01
N VAL A 55 -4.17 -12.78 24.05
CA VAL A 55 -4.21 -14.24 24.27
C VAL A 55 -3.12 -14.67 25.25
N LEU A 56 -1.93 -14.05 25.21
CA LEU A 56 -0.90 -14.32 26.21
C LEU A 56 -1.34 -13.87 27.61
N ALA A 57 -2.06 -12.75 27.72
CA ALA A 57 -2.60 -12.30 29.00
C ALA A 57 -3.65 -13.28 29.54
N ASP A 58 -4.55 -13.76 28.69
CA ASP A 58 -5.59 -14.73 29.05
C ASP A 58 -5.02 -16.09 29.46
N THR A 59 -4.06 -16.62 28.71
CA THR A 59 -3.38 -17.88 29.05
C THR A 59 -2.57 -17.74 30.33
N THR A 60 -1.93 -16.59 30.56
CA THR A 60 -1.22 -16.30 31.81
C THR A 60 -2.19 -16.24 32.99
N ALA A 61 -3.33 -15.58 32.83
CA ALA A 61 -4.36 -15.53 33.87
C ALA A 61 -4.95 -16.90 34.18
N ALA A 62 -5.20 -17.73 33.16
CA ALA A 62 -5.70 -19.09 33.34
C ALA A 62 -4.68 -20.03 34.01
N ALA A 63 -3.39 -19.85 33.72
CA ALA A 63 -2.31 -20.66 34.30
C ALA A 63 -1.93 -20.23 35.73
N LEU A 64 -2.21 -18.98 36.10
CA LEU A 64 -1.92 -18.45 37.42
C LEU A 64 -2.91 -19.05 38.43
N HIS A 65 -2.39 -19.73 39.44
CA HIS A 65 -3.20 -20.31 40.49
C HIS A 65 -2.58 -20.04 41.86
N ARG A 66 -3.47 -19.93 42.85
CA ARG A 66 -3.07 -19.73 44.24
C ARG A 66 -2.75 -21.08 44.88
N ASN A 67 -1.50 -21.27 45.30
CA ASN A 67 -1.06 -22.40 46.10
C ASN A 67 -0.79 -21.91 47.53
N GLY A 68 -1.82 -21.99 48.39
CA GLY A 68 -1.78 -21.45 49.75
C GLY A 68 -1.68 -19.93 49.78
N THR A 69 -0.57 -19.40 50.31
CA THR A 69 -0.32 -17.94 50.42
C THR A 69 0.41 -17.37 49.21
N ARG A 70 0.87 -18.20 48.26
CA ARG A 70 1.61 -17.75 47.09
C ARG A 70 0.85 -18.03 45.80
N TYR A 71 1.09 -17.21 44.80
CA TYR A 71 0.65 -17.44 43.44
C TYR A 71 1.76 -18.15 42.66
N VAL A 72 1.38 -19.19 41.92
CA VAL A 72 2.28 -20.01 41.11
C VAL A 72 1.73 -20.05 39.70
N ILE A 73 2.63 -20.03 38.72
CA ILE A 73 2.33 -20.19 37.30
C ILE A 73 3.09 -21.42 36.78
N SER A 74 2.62 -22.03 35.69
CA SER A 74 3.32 -23.18 35.10
C SER A 74 4.70 -22.78 34.57
N ALA A 75 5.68 -23.69 34.71
CA ALA A 75 7.04 -23.45 34.24
C ALA A 75 7.11 -23.17 32.72
N SER A 76 6.21 -23.77 31.94
CA SER A 76 6.08 -23.48 30.50
C SER A 76 5.67 -22.03 30.24
N GLN A 77 4.68 -21.52 30.99
CA GLN A 77 4.18 -20.17 30.81
C GLN A 77 5.17 -19.11 31.33
N GLU A 78 5.85 -19.39 32.44
CA GLU A 78 6.93 -18.55 32.93
C GLU A 78 8.07 -18.46 31.90
N THR A 79 8.45 -19.58 31.32
CA THR A 79 9.44 -19.64 30.24
C THR A 79 9.01 -18.81 29.03
N ASP A 80 7.73 -18.88 28.64
CA ASP A 80 7.19 -18.13 27.50
C ASP A 80 7.17 -16.61 27.75
N LEU A 81 6.82 -16.17 28.96
CA LEU A 81 6.90 -14.77 29.37
C LEU A 81 8.36 -14.26 29.33
N HIS A 82 9.29 -15.05 29.86
CA HIS A 82 10.72 -14.73 29.84
C HIS A 82 11.27 -14.63 28.41
N LYS A 83 10.96 -15.61 27.54
CA LYS A 83 11.36 -15.61 26.13
C LYS A 83 10.83 -14.39 25.38
N LYS A 84 9.58 -13.98 25.66
CA LYS A 84 8.95 -12.81 25.04
C LYS A 84 9.34 -11.49 25.71
N HIS A 85 10.18 -11.52 26.75
CA HIS A 85 10.59 -10.37 27.56
C HIS A 85 9.41 -9.56 28.09
N VAL A 86 8.37 -10.27 28.52
CA VAL A 86 7.13 -9.73 29.07
C VAL A 86 7.19 -9.85 30.57
N TRP A 87 6.97 -8.73 31.26
CA TRP A 87 6.73 -8.76 32.69
C TRP A 87 5.25 -8.93 32.95
N ALA A 88 4.89 -9.58 34.06
CA ALA A 88 3.51 -9.76 34.44
C ALA A 88 3.31 -9.45 35.92
N MET A 89 2.11 -9.01 36.27
CA MET A 89 1.70 -8.79 37.64
C MET A 89 0.22 -9.13 37.85
N LEU A 90 -0.14 -9.50 39.06
CA LEU A 90 -1.53 -9.65 39.52
C LEU A 90 -1.83 -8.52 40.50
N ILE A 91 -2.82 -7.70 40.17
CA ILE A 91 -3.35 -6.65 41.03
C ILE A 91 -4.58 -7.22 41.74
N ASP A 92 -4.60 -7.12 43.07
CA ASP A 92 -5.74 -7.55 43.89
C ASP A 92 -6.93 -6.60 43.74
N ASN A 93 -8.14 -7.18 43.67
CA ASN A 93 -9.36 -6.44 43.36
C ASN A 93 -9.80 -5.46 44.47
N HIS A 94 -9.44 -5.75 45.72
CA HIS A 94 -9.92 -4.98 46.88
C HIS A 94 -8.94 -3.89 47.29
N THR A 95 -7.65 -4.20 47.24
CA THR A 95 -6.57 -3.32 47.71
C THR A 95 -5.91 -2.53 46.59
N GLY A 96 -6.12 -2.91 45.33
CA GLY A 96 -5.41 -2.33 44.18
C GLY A 96 -3.90 -2.58 44.22
N SER A 97 -3.42 -3.48 45.08
CA SER A 97 -2.00 -3.73 45.28
C SER A 97 -1.53 -4.96 44.51
N VAL A 98 -0.27 -4.94 44.08
CA VAL A 98 0.36 -6.06 43.36
C VAL A 98 0.66 -7.20 44.33
N VAL A 99 -0.06 -8.31 44.19
CA VAL A 99 0.06 -9.51 45.05
C VAL A 99 0.95 -10.60 44.44
N TRP A 100 1.21 -10.53 43.14
CA TRP A 100 2.17 -11.37 42.44
C TRP A 100 2.80 -10.60 41.28
N SER A 101 4.07 -10.89 40.99
CA SER A 101 4.77 -10.27 39.86
C SER A 101 5.93 -11.14 39.40
N THR A 102 6.20 -11.15 38.10
CA THR A 102 7.41 -11.71 37.50
C THR A 102 8.07 -10.70 36.57
N ALA A 103 9.41 -10.61 36.64
CA ALA A 103 10.25 -9.71 35.85
C ALA A 103 9.84 -8.22 35.86
N LEU A 104 9.13 -7.75 36.90
CA LEU A 104 8.57 -6.40 36.98
C LEU A 104 9.68 -5.34 37.09
N PRO A 105 9.72 -4.33 36.20
CA PRO A 105 10.68 -3.23 36.30
C PRO A 105 10.49 -2.40 37.58
N GLY A 106 11.59 -1.92 38.17
CA GLY A 106 11.54 -1.15 39.42
C GLY A 106 10.82 0.19 39.35
N GLU A 107 10.61 0.74 38.15
CA GLU A 107 9.87 2.00 37.94
C GLU A 107 8.34 1.81 37.92
N ILE A 108 7.86 0.57 37.90
CA ILE A 108 6.43 0.26 37.88
C ILE A 108 5.86 0.29 39.31
N PRO A 109 4.81 1.09 39.58
CA PRO A 109 4.18 1.14 40.90
C PRO A 109 3.66 -0.23 41.37
N ARG A 110 3.45 -0.37 42.68
CA ARG A 110 2.88 -1.58 43.29
C ARG A 110 1.45 -1.41 43.79
N THR A 111 0.89 -0.22 43.66
CA THR A 111 -0.48 0.10 44.08
C THR A 111 -1.11 0.97 43.01
N TYR A 112 -2.37 0.67 42.70
CA TYR A 112 -3.12 1.29 41.61
C TYR A 112 -4.52 1.66 42.08
N SER A 113 -4.97 2.85 41.70
CA SER A 113 -6.37 3.21 41.77
C SER A 113 -7.16 2.56 40.62
N LEU A 114 -8.49 2.54 40.75
CA LEU A 114 -9.35 2.12 39.64
C LEU A 114 -9.15 2.97 38.37
N SER A 115 -8.80 4.25 38.53
CA SER A 115 -8.48 5.14 37.41
C SER A 115 -7.19 4.72 36.70
N ASP A 116 -6.14 4.35 37.46
CA ASP A 116 -4.88 3.87 36.87
C ASP A 116 -5.08 2.55 36.11
N VAL A 117 -5.91 1.66 36.66
CA VAL A 117 -6.30 0.40 36.00
C VAL A 117 -7.03 0.69 34.68
N ALA A 118 -7.99 1.61 34.71
CA ALA A 118 -8.74 2.00 33.52
C ALA A 118 -7.84 2.62 32.44
N GLU A 119 -6.85 3.41 32.84
CA GLU A 119 -5.87 4.02 31.94
C GLU A 119 -4.92 2.97 31.35
N MET A 120 -4.31 2.09 32.16
CA MET A 120 -3.38 1.07 31.66
C MET A 120 -4.06 0.01 30.76
N SER A 121 -5.34 -0.30 30.99
CA SER A 121 -6.06 -1.24 30.12
C SER A 121 -6.17 -0.70 28.70
N ARG A 122 -6.35 0.62 28.53
CA ARG A 122 -6.54 1.27 27.22
C ARG A 122 -5.28 1.90 26.65
N SER A 123 -4.36 2.34 27.50
CA SER A 123 -3.15 3.10 27.16
C SER A 123 -1.90 2.38 27.68
N TYR A 124 -0.84 3.12 27.93
CA TYR A 124 0.45 2.65 28.41
C TYR A 124 0.60 2.91 29.90
N LEU A 125 1.24 1.98 30.61
CA LEU A 125 1.70 2.22 31.98
C LEU A 125 3.15 2.68 31.93
N LYS A 126 3.45 3.94 32.27
CA LYS A 126 4.82 4.51 32.21
C LYS A 126 5.54 4.28 30.86
N GLY A 127 4.77 4.28 29.76
CA GLY A 127 5.28 4.02 28.41
C GLY A 127 5.37 2.54 28.02
N TYR A 128 5.04 1.61 28.91
CA TYR A 128 4.92 0.19 28.58
C TYR A 128 3.53 -0.12 28.03
N PRO A 129 3.41 -0.72 26.84
CA PRO A 129 2.13 -1.23 26.37
C PRO A 129 1.70 -2.42 27.23
N THR A 130 0.58 -2.23 27.92
CA THR A 130 0.02 -3.20 28.87
C THR A 130 -1.18 -3.94 28.30
N PHE A 131 -1.34 -5.21 28.64
CA PHE A 131 -2.43 -6.07 28.21
C PHE A 131 -3.00 -6.74 29.45
N THR A 132 -4.31 -6.58 29.66
CA THR A 132 -4.95 -6.96 30.93
C THR A 132 -5.94 -8.09 30.71
N SER A 133 -5.95 -9.06 31.61
CA SER A 133 -6.90 -10.18 31.62
C SER A 133 -7.48 -10.38 33.02
N PRO A 134 -8.81 -10.60 33.16
CA PRO A 134 -9.45 -10.82 34.45
C PRO A 134 -8.97 -12.12 35.10
N HIS A 135 -8.84 -12.10 36.42
CA HIS A 135 -8.50 -13.27 37.23
C HIS A 135 -9.43 -13.32 38.46
N LYS A 136 -9.68 -14.52 39.01
CA LYS A 136 -10.60 -14.69 40.16
C LYS A 136 -10.24 -13.83 41.39
N ASP A 137 -8.94 -13.58 41.56
CA ASP A 137 -8.39 -12.80 42.68
C ASP A 137 -8.06 -11.33 42.28
N GLY A 138 -8.40 -10.90 41.05
CA GLY A 138 -8.18 -9.53 40.59
C GLY A 138 -7.87 -9.40 39.09
N LEU A 139 -6.79 -8.72 38.75
CA LEU A 139 -6.43 -8.39 37.36
C LEU A 139 -4.98 -8.78 37.04
N VAL A 140 -4.79 -9.64 36.04
CA VAL A 140 -3.47 -9.93 35.49
C VAL A 140 -3.14 -8.86 34.46
N VAL A 141 -1.93 -8.30 34.57
CA VAL A 141 -1.41 -7.27 33.67
C VAL A 141 -0.07 -7.75 33.12
N LEU A 142 0.03 -7.84 31.80
CA LEU A 142 1.27 -8.10 31.09
C LEU A 142 1.78 -6.79 30.50
N GLY A 143 3.05 -6.49 30.68
CA GLY A 143 3.69 -5.35 30.06
C GLY A 143 4.84 -5.74 29.15
N TYR A 144 4.82 -5.17 27.96
CA TYR A 144 5.84 -5.38 26.95
C TYR A 144 6.78 -4.18 26.91
N ARG A 145 7.98 -4.36 26.35
CA ARG A 145 8.98 -3.29 26.21
C ARG A 145 8.38 -2.01 25.61
N LYS A 146 8.88 -0.85 26.04
CA LYS A 146 8.48 0.44 25.49
C LYS A 146 8.65 0.45 23.97
N ASN A 147 7.74 1.10 23.26
CA ASN A 147 7.70 1.18 21.79
C ASN A 147 7.48 -0.16 21.05
N SER A 148 7.09 -1.25 21.72
CA SER A 148 6.84 -2.54 21.05
C SER A 148 5.46 -2.65 20.41
N TYR A 149 4.45 -1.97 20.97
CA TYR A 149 3.08 -1.97 20.47
C TYR A 149 2.53 -0.56 20.41
N PHE A 150 1.81 -0.28 19.32
CA PHE A 150 0.96 0.90 19.23
C PHE A 150 -0.42 0.56 19.78
N LYS A 151 -0.76 1.09 20.96
CA LYS A 151 -2.13 1.02 21.50
C LYS A 151 -2.93 2.21 20.98
N LEU A 152 -4.13 1.92 20.46
CA LEU A 152 -5.15 2.90 20.09
C LEU A 152 -6.04 3.18 21.31
N PRO A 153 -5.76 4.22 22.13
CA PRO A 153 -6.32 4.32 23.48
C PRO A 153 -7.81 4.70 23.52
N ARG A 154 -8.31 5.23 22.40
CA ARG A 154 -9.72 5.56 22.17
C ARG A 154 -10.17 4.84 20.92
N ASN A 155 -10.37 3.53 21.02
CA ASN A 155 -10.91 2.72 19.93
C ASN A 155 -12.43 2.96 19.78
N ASN A 156 -12.79 4.20 19.44
CA ASN A 156 -14.18 4.63 19.24
C ASN A 156 -14.52 4.62 17.75
N LEU A 157 -14.12 3.57 17.02
CA LEU A 157 -14.53 3.40 15.63
C LEU A 157 -16.05 3.15 15.63
N ASN A 158 -16.82 4.13 15.17
CA ASN A 158 -18.27 3.98 15.05
C ASN A 158 -18.59 2.86 14.05
N ASN A 159 -19.57 2.02 14.34
CA ASN A 159 -20.07 0.96 13.46
C ASN A 159 -20.40 1.46 12.05
N ALA A 160 -20.86 2.71 11.93
CA ALA A 160 -21.10 3.34 10.63
C ALA A 160 -19.83 3.49 9.77
N PHE A 161 -18.65 3.74 10.36
CA PHE A 161 -17.39 3.82 9.63
C PHE A 161 -16.98 2.45 9.09
N LEU A 162 -17.11 1.41 9.92
CA LEU A 162 -16.71 0.06 9.55
C LEU A 162 -17.60 -0.53 8.45
N ALA A 163 -18.91 -0.28 8.52
CA ALA A 163 -19.88 -0.75 7.52
C ALA A 163 -19.67 -0.10 6.13
N ASN A 164 -19.19 1.14 6.08
CA ASN A 164 -19.01 1.89 4.83
C ASN A 164 -17.61 1.76 4.22
N LEU A 165 -16.65 1.12 4.90
CA LEU A 165 -15.28 0.95 4.40
C LEU A 165 -15.19 0.06 3.14
N PRO A 166 -15.84 -1.13 3.07
CA PRO A 166 -15.77 -1.98 1.87
C PRO A 166 -16.35 -1.35 0.59
N PRO A 167 -17.57 -0.75 0.59
CA PRO A 167 -18.11 -0.15 -0.63
C PRO A 167 -17.27 1.05 -1.10
N PHE A 168 -16.63 1.78 -0.18
CA PHE A 168 -15.73 2.89 -0.51
C PHE A 168 -14.47 2.42 -1.27
N LEU A 169 -13.88 1.28 -0.90
CA LEU A 169 -12.70 0.73 -1.58
C LEU A 169 -13.01 0.23 -3.00
N ILE A 170 -14.18 -0.37 -3.21
CA ILE A 170 -14.63 -0.83 -4.54
C ILE A 170 -14.85 0.36 -5.47
N LEU A 171 -15.42 1.45 -4.94
CA LEU A 171 -15.65 2.67 -5.70
C LEU A 171 -14.33 3.26 -6.24
N ILE A 172 -13.26 3.28 -5.43
CA ILE A 172 -11.91 3.72 -5.85
C ILE A 172 -11.38 2.86 -7.01
N PHE A 173 -11.49 1.54 -6.89
CA PHE A 173 -11.00 0.61 -7.91
C PHE A 173 -11.69 0.78 -9.27
N LEU A 174 -13.02 1.00 -9.26
CA LEU A 174 -13.79 1.24 -10.48
C LEU A 174 -13.42 2.58 -11.14
N CYS A 175 -13.21 3.63 -10.33
CA CYS A 175 -12.76 4.92 -10.82
C CYS A 175 -11.37 4.83 -11.49
N ASP A 176 -10.43 4.09 -10.91
CA ASP A 176 -9.09 3.88 -11.50
C ASP A 176 -9.16 3.11 -12.82
N GLY A 177 -9.94 2.03 -12.88
CA GLY A 177 -10.11 1.24 -14.10
C GLY A 177 -10.71 2.05 -15.26
N PHE A 178 -11.73 2.87 -14.95
CA PHE A 178 -12.33 3.77 -15.95
C PHE A 178 -11.34 4.82 -16.45
N LEU A 179 -10.53 5.37 -15.55
CA LEU A 179 -9.50 6.37 -15.89
C LEU A 179 -8.43 5.78 -16.81
N LEU A 180 -7.98 4.55 -16.55
CA LEU A 180 -7.04 3.82 -17.43
C LEU A 180 -7.64 3.52 -18.80
N PHE A 181 -8.89 3.06 -18.85
CA PHE A 181 -9.55 2.73 -20.11
C PHE A 181 -9.76 3.96 -21.00
N PHE A 182 -10.20 5.07 -20.40
CA PHE A 182 -10.36 6.31 -21.12
C PHE A 182 -9.02 6.86 -21.63
N MET A 183 -7.97 6.77 -20.80
CA MET A 183 -6.61 7.14 -21.21
C MET A 183 -6.12 6.27 -22.37
N TYR A 184 -6.37 4.95 -22.33
CA TYR A 184 -6.05 4.03 -23.43
C TYR A 184 -6.76 4.42 -24.74
N ILE A 185 -8.04 4.77 -24.70
CA ILE A 185 -8.77 5.22 -25.90
C ILE A 185 -8.18 6.51 -26.45
N LEU A 186 -7.83 7.47 -25.59
CA LEU A 186 -7.23 8.73 -26.02
C LEU A 186 -5.85 8.51 -26.67
N ILE A 187 -5.00 7.69 -26.06
CA ILE A 187 -3.68 7.34 -26.60
C ILE A 187 -3.84 6.59 -27.93
N LYS A 188 -4.71 5.58 -27.98
CA LYS A 188 -4.97 4.80 -29.20
C LYS A 188 -5.52 5.67 -30.33
N ARG A 189 -6.46 6.57 -30.04
CA ARG A 189 -7.01 7.49 -31.06
C ARG A 189 -5.94 8.44 -31.59
N LYS A 190 -5.13 9.05 -30.72
CA LYS A 190 -4.01 9.90 -31.13
C LYS A 190 -2.97 9.13 -31.94
N PHE A 191 -2.67 7.89 -31.55
CA PHE A 191 -1.75 7.01 -32.27
C PHE A 191 -2.29 6.61 -33.65
N VAL A 192 -3.54 6.16 -33.73
CA VAL A 192 -4.18 5.77 -35.00
C VAL A 192 -4.28 6.96 -35.94
N GLN A 193 -4.64 8.15 -35.44
CA GLN A 193 -4.67 9.37 -36.27
C GLN A 193 -3.27 9.79 -36.74
N ALA A 194 -2.22 9.58 -35.94
CA ALA A 194 -0.85 9.83 -36.36
C ALA A 194 -0.35 8.84 -37.42
N VAL A 195 -0.82 7.59 -37.39
CA VAL A 195 -0.38 6.51 -38.29
C VAL A 195 -1.21 6.41 -39.58
N ARG A 196 -2.51 6.76 -39.55
CA ARG A 196 -3.44 6.65 -40.71
C ARG A 196 -2.95 7.36 -41.98
N PRO A 197 -2.35 8.57 -41.92
CA PRO A 197 -1.82 9.24 -43.10
C PRO A 197 -0.67 8.46 -43.72
N LEU A 198 0.20 7.86 -42.91
CA LEU A 198 1.35 7.08 -43.38
C LEU A 198 0.92 5.83 -44.13
N VAL A 199 -0.05 5.09 -43.60
CA VAL A 199 -0.58 3.88 -44.25
C VAL A 199 -1.28 4.22 -45.57
N ARG A 200 -2.03 5.34 -45.61
CA ARG A 200 -2.66 5.81 -46.85
C ARG A 200 -1.63 6.27 -47.88
N GLY A 201 -0.59 7.00 -47.46
CA GLY A 201 0.51 7.38 -48.36
C GLY A 201 1.27 6.18 -48.90
N LEU A 202 1.49 5.15 -48.07
CA LEU A 202 2.13 3.90 -48.50
C LEU A 202 1.29 3.14 -49.55
N ASN A 203 -0.03 3.07 -49.36
CA ASN A 203 -0.93 2.40 -50.31
C ASN A 203 -1.10 3.19 -51.62
N ALA A 204 -1.17 4.52 -51.56
CA ALA A 204 -1.30 5.36 -52.75
C ALA A 204 0.02 5.46 -53.56
N LEU A 205 1.17 5.36 -52.89
CA LEU A 205 2.46 5.11 -53.56
C LEU A 205 2.48 3.78 -54.31
N ARG A 206 1.88 2.73 -53.73
CA ARG A 206 1.75 1.42 -54.38
C ARG A 206 0.88 1.48 -55.64
N GLU A 207 -0.07 2.42 -55.69
CA GLU A 207 -0.95 2.68 -56.85
C GLU A 207 -0.40 3.76 -57.82
N LYS A 208 0.86 4.18 -57.65
CA LYS A 208 1.58 5.17 -58.48
C LYS A 208 0.94 6.56 -58.54
N GLN A 209 0.18 6.97 -57.53
CA GLN A 209 -0.37 8.32 -57.45
C GLN A 209 0.56 9.26 -56.66
N PRO A 210 0.72 10.54 -57.08
CA PRO A 210 1.48 11.53 -56.31
C PRO A 210 0.81 11.76 -54.96
N VAL A 211 1.54 11.56 -53.86
CA VAL A 211 1.03 11.84 -52.52
C VAL A 211 1.97 12.74 -51.76
N HIS A 212 1.41 13.85 -51.29
CA HIS A 212 2.06 14.76 -50.38
C HIS A 212 1.31 14.77 -49.05
N LEU A 213 1.79 13.98 -48.09
CA LEU A 213 1.28 13.91 -46.73
C LEU A 213 1.72 15.16 -45.94
N GLN A 214 0.84 15.68 -45.09
CA GLN A 214 1.21 16.76 -44.17
C GLN A 214 2.22 16.25 -43.14
N GLU A 215 3.39 16.90 -43.09
CA GLU A 215 4.49 16.60 -42.16
C GLU A 215 4.21 17.12 -40.73
N THR A 216 3.04 16.82 -40.21
CA THR A 216 2.61 17.32 -38.90
C THR A 216 2.34 16.17 -37.95
N GLY A 217 3.02 16.18 -36.81
CA GLY A 217 2.81 15.25 -35.71
C GLY A 217 3.97 14.27 -35.47
N PRO A 218 3.74 13.21 -34.66
CA PRO A 218 4.77 12.32 -34.12
C PRO A 218 5.60 11.57 -35.16
N LEU A 219 5.01 11.36 -36.34
CA LEU A 219 5.56 10.56 -37.42
C LEU A 219 5.80 11.41 -38.67
N ALA A 220 5.86 12.73 -38.52
CA ALA A 220 6.13 13.68 -39.59
C ALA A 220 7.39 13.31 -40.40
N HIS A 221 8.38 12.69 -39.76
CA HIS A 221 9.59 12.22 -40.42
C HIS A 221 9.34 11.07 -41.41
N LEU A 222 8.42 10.14 -41.10
CA LEU A 222 8.01 9.09 -42.02
C LEU A 222 7.14 9.65 -43.15
N ALA A 223 6.29 10.64 -42.86
CA ALA A 223 5.52 11.36 -43.88
C ALA A 223 6.45 12.09 -44.87
N ALA A 224 7.49 12.74 -44.38
CA ALA A 224 8.52 13.40 -45.19
C ALA A 224 9.28 12.39 -46.07
N ALA A 225 9.68 11.24 -45.51
CA ALA A 225 10.36 10.19 -46.27
C ALA A 225 9.47 9.59 -47.38
N ILE A 226 8.20 9.37 -47.10
CA ILE A 226 7.18 8.89 -48.06
C ILE A 226 6.97 9.91 -49.19
N ASN A 227 6.88 11.21 -48.85
CA ASN A 227 6.77 12.30 -49.82
C ASN A 227 8.00 12.37 -50.72
N GLN A 228 9.21 12.20 -50.15
CA GLN A 228 10.46 12.22 -50.91
C GLN A 228 10.55 11.07 -51.94
N VAL A 229 10.04 9.90 -51.58
CA VAL A 229 9.96 8.74 -52.48
C VAL A 229 8.88 8.97 -53.55
N SER A 230 7.75 9.58 -53.19
CA SER A 230 6.69 9.95 -54.15
C SER A 230 7.18 10.95 -55.19
N ASP A 231 7.91 11.98 -54.76
CA ASP A 231 8.49 12.99 -55.66
C ASP A 231 9.53 12.39 -56.63
N ARG A 232 10.25 11.35 -56.21
CA ARG A 232 11.19 10.61 -57.07
C ARG A 232 10.52 9.66 -58.06
N LEU A 233 9.33 9.14 -57.74
CA LEU A 233 8.57 8.27 -58.64
C LEU A 233 7.71 9.05 -59.66
N VAL A 234 7.29 10.27 -59.32
CA VAL A 234 6.44 11.13 -60.16
C VAL A 234 7.25 11.97 -61.15
N LYS A 235 8.52 12.27 -60.86
CA LYS A 235 9.46 12.71 -61.89
C LYS A 235 9.89 11.47 -62.68
N PRO A 236 9.47 11.29 -63.95
CA PRO A 236 10.03 10.24 -64.77
C PRO A 236 11.52 10.52 -64.90
N ASP A 237 12.32 9.46 -64.82
CA ASP A 237 13.71 9.47 -65.22
C ASP A 237 13.79 10.06 -66.63
N LYS A 238 14.23 11.31 -66.75
CA LYS A 238 14.63 11.90 -68.04
C LYS A 238 16.07 11.48 -68.31
N THR A 239 16.24 10.17 -68.41
CA THR A 239 17.40 9.42 -68.88
C THR A 239 16.85 8.00 -68.91
N ASP A 240 16.42 7.39 -70.01
CA ASP A 240 17.15 7.24 -71.25
C ASP A 240 16.20 6.59 -72.28
N SER A 241 15.91 7.30 -73.37
CA SER A 241 15.46 6.71 -74.64
C SER A 241 15.73 7.72 -75.74
N GLY A 242 16.97 7.77 -76.16
CA GLY A 242 17.46 8.56 -77.28
C GLY A 242 18.77 7.99 -77.79
N GLU A 243 18.63 6.97 -78.64
CA GLU A 243 19.60 6.38 -79.59
C GLU A 243 20.61 5.33 -79.06
#